data_AF-A0A0A1WQJ8-F1
#
_entry.id   AF-A0A0A1WQJ8-F1
#
_cell.length_a   1.000
_cell.length_b   1.000
_cell.length_c   1.000
_cell.angle_alpha   90.00
_cell.angle_beta   90.00
_cell.angle_gamma   90.00
#
_symmetry.space_group_name_H-M   'P 1'
#
loop_
_entity.id
_entity.type
_entity.pdbx_description
1 polymer ?
#
loop_
_entity_poly.entity_id
_entity_poly.type
_entity_poly.pdbx_seq_one_letter_code
_entity_poly.pdbx_strand_id
1 'polypeptide(L)'
;MHLEAALELLRTGDCTMPWFGMDIGGTLTKLVYFEPKDITPDEQDQEAEILRNIRRYLTKNSAYGKTGHRDTHLQMDNVEIRKRRGSLHFIRFQTTDMSNFLLLAKQKGMAELVTTVCATGGGAFKFENEFR
;
A
#
# COMPACT_ATOMS: atom_id res chain seq x y z
N MET A 1 -0.49 24.43 -11.74
CA MET A 1 -1.69 23.58 -11.59
C MET A 1 -1.45 22.27 -10.86
N HIS A 2 -0.32 21.57 -11.02
CA HIS A 2 -0.09 20.28 -10.34
C HIS A 2 0.40 20.36 -8.88
N LEU A 3 1.07 21.46 -8.48
CA LEU A 3 1.56 21.64 -7.10
C LEU A 3 0.44 22.01 -6.13
N GLU A 4 -0.50 22.84 -6.56
CA GLU A 4 -1.68 23.26 -5.77
C GLU A 4 -2.60 22.07 -5.48
N ALA A 5 -2.85 21.17 -6.44
CA ALA A 5 -3.65 19.97 -6.21
C ALA A 5 -3.02 19.01 -5.16
N ALA A 6 -1.70 18.91 -5.14
CA ALA A 6 -0.98 18.11 -4.12
C ALA A 6 -1.02 18.77 -2.73
N LEU A 7 -0.99 20.11 -2.68
CA LEU A 7 -1.17 20.90 -1.45
C LEU A 7 -2.63 20.86 -0.95
N GLU A 8 -3.60 20.85 -1.86
CA GLU A 8 -5.03 20.69 -1.55
C GLU A 8 -5.30 19.30 -0.95
N LEU A 9 -4.73 18.23 -1.54
CA LEU A 9 -4.76 16.84 -1.01
C LEU A 9 -4.03 16.67 0.34
N LEU A 10 -3.10 17.57 0.67
CA LEU A 10 -2.48 17.64 2.00
C LEU A 10 -3.32 18.47 2.99
N ARG A 11 -4.19 19.36 2.50
CA ARG A 11 -5.07 20.23 3.32
C ARG A 11 -6.44 19.61 3.60
N THR A 12 -6.99 18.84 2.67
CA THR A 12 -8.20 18.04 2.91
C THR A 12 -7.77 16.74 3.59
N GLY A 13 -8.17 16.57 4.85
CA GLY A 13 -7.72 15.49 5.72
C GLY A 13 -8.10 14.06 5.31
N ASP A 14 -8.78 13.88 4.17
CA ASP A 14 -9.30 12.59 3.71
C ASP A 14 -8.43 12.04 2.58
N CYS A 15 -7.26 11.52 2.95
CA CYS A 15 -6.58 10.58 2.09
C CYS A 15 -7.15 9.20 2.39
N THR A 16 -8.03 8.73 1.50
CA THR A 16 -8.67 7.43 1.61
C THR A 16 -7.63 6.34 1.83
N MET A 17 -7.86 5.52 2.85
CA MET A 17 -7.01 4.38 3.12
C MET A 17 -7.22 3.32 2.04
N PRO A 18 -6.24 2.44 1.78
CA PRO A 18 -4.95 2.26 2.47
C PRO A 18 -3.80 3.14 1.95
N TRP A 19 -2.85 3.49 2.83
CA TRP A 19 -1.63 4.22 2.42
C TRP A 19 -0.47 3.29 2.07
N PHE A 20 0.06 3.48 0.86
CA PHE A 20 1.16 2.70 0.29
C PHE A 20 2.28 3.59 -0.25
N GLY A 21 3.51 3.10 -0.09
CA GLY A 21 4.68 3.57 -0.84
C GLY A 21 5.40 2.40 -1.47
N MET A 22 5.81 2.53 -2.73
CA MET A 22 6.49 1.47 -3.46
C MET A 22 7.82 1.95 -4.06
N ASP A 23 8.87 1.15 -3.95
CA ASP A 23 10.13 1.33 -4.68
C ASP A 23 10.36 0.11 -5.58
N ILE A 24 10.29 0.31 -6.89
CA ILE A 24 10.44 -0.74 -7.89
C ILE A 24 11.85 -0.67 -8.47
N GLY A 25 12.77 -1.41 -7.84
CA GLY A 25 14.16 -1.53 -8.27
C GLY A 25 14.33 -2.48 -9.47
N GLY A 26 15.57 -2.73 -9.87
CA GLY A 26 15.87 -3.68 -10.94
C GLY A 26 15.72 -5.16 -10.53
N THR A 27 15.95 -5.47 -9.25
CA THR A 27 15.92 -6.84 -8.72
C THR A 27 14.85 -7.03 -7.65
N LEU A 28 14.68 -6.05 -6.77
CA LEU A 28 13.73 -6.10 -5.66
C LEU A 28 12.77 -4.92 -5.75
N THR A 29 11.49 -5.24 -5.59
CA THR A 29 10.45 -4.28 -5.26
C THR A 29 10.26 -4.24 -3.75
N LYS A 30 10.12 -3.04 -3.20
CA LYS A 30 9.81 -2.81 -1.78
C LYS A 30 8.47 -2.11 -1.67
N LEU A 31 7.66 -2.55 -0.73
CA LEU A 31 6.36 -1.99 -0.41
C LEU A 31 6.35 -1.62 1.07
N VAL A 32 5.98 -0.38 1.36
CA VAL A 32 5.68 0.11 2.70
C VAL A 32 4.18 0.28 2.82
N TYR A 33 3.59 -0.28 3.86
CA TYR A 33 2.17 -0.21 4.15
C TYR A 33 1.94 0.34 5.55
N PHE A 34 1.10 1.37 5.67
CA PHE A 34 0.61 1.85 6.95
C PHE A 34 -0.70 1.16 7.32
N GLU A 35 -0.69 0.40 8.41
CA GLU A 35 -1.85 -0.26 9.00
C GLU A 35 -2.39 0.61 10.16
N PRO A 36 -3.56 1.26 10.01
CA PRO A 36 -4.14 2.05 11.08
C PRO A 36 -4.64 1.11 12.19
N LYS A 37 -4.41 1.49 13.44
CA LYS A 37 -4.85 0.72 14.64
C LYS A 37 -5.96 1.44 15.41
N ASP A 38 -6.30 2.65 14.99
CA ASP A 38 -7.27 3.56 15.58
C ASP A 38 -8.62 3.56 14.83
N ILE A 39 -8.93 2.48 14.10
CA ILE A 39 -10.20 2.29 13.39
C ILE A 39 -11.36 2.38 14.39
N THR A 40 -12.27 3.33 14.18
CA THR A 40 -13.46 3.50 15.01
C THR A 40 -14.57 2.54 14.58
N PRO A 41 -15.49 2.16 15.49
CA PRO A 41 -16.60 1.27 15.15
C PRO A 41 -17.52 1.80 14.03
N ASP A 42 -17.56 3.11 13.81
CA ASP A 42 -18.37 3.76 12.77
C ASP A 42 -17.77 3.64 11.36
N GLU A 43 -16.49 3.26 11.22
CA GLU A 43 -15.89 2.80 9.96
C GLU A 43 -16.41 1.38 9.62
N GLN A 44 -17.73 1.13 9.68
CA GLN A 44 -18.36 -0.20 9.52
C GLN A 44 -18.88 -0.49 8.09
N ASP A 45 -18.66 0.45 7.16
CA ASP A 45 -19.06 0.33 5.76
C ASP A 45 -18.16 -0.62 4.96
N GLN A 46 -18.61 -0.92 3.73
CA GLN A 46 -17.96 -1.77 2.73
C GLN A 46 -16.44 -1.50 2.55
N GLU A 47 -16.00 -0.25 2.75
CA GLU A 47 -14.60 0.16 2.75
C GLU A 47 -13.77 -0.58 3.82
N ALA A 48 -14.34 -0.81 5.01
CA ALA A 48 -13.66 -1.53 6.08
C ALA A 48 -13.52 -3.03 5.80
N GLU A 49 -14.43 -3.64 5.04
CA GLU A 49 -14.28 -5.02 4.60
C GLU A 49 -13.11 -5.15 3.61
N ILE A 50 -13.02 -4.25 2.63
CA ILE A 50 -11.92 -4.22 1.67
C ILE A 50 -10.59 -3.92 2.39
N LEU A 51 -10.54 -2.94 3.29
CA LEU A 51 -9.36 -2.65 4.12
C LEU A 51 -8.95 -3.86 4.97
N ARG A 52 -9.91 -4.61 5.53
CA ARG A 52 -9.62 -5.83 6.31
C ARG A 52 -9.04 -6.93 5.42
N ASN A 53 -9.53 -7.07 4.19
CA ASN A 53 -8.99 -8.02 3.21
C ASN A 53 -7.57 -7.65 2.79
N ILE A 54 -7.31 -6.38 2.51
CA ILE A 54 -6.00 -5.83 2.19
C ILE A 54 -5.03 -6.05 3.36
N ARG A 55 -5.42 -5.65 4.56
CA ARG A 55 -4.64 -5.84 5.79
C ARG A 55 -4.29 -7.31 6.00
N ARG A 56 -5.28 -8.21 5.89
CA ARG A 56 -5.10 -9.66 6.05
C ARG A 56 -4.15 -10.22 4.98
N TYR A 57 -4.26 -9.75 3.75
CA TYR A 57 -3.34 -10.12 2.68
C TYR A 57 -1.93 -9.66 3.04
N LEU A 58 -1.72 -8.36 3.29
CA LEU A 58 -0.38 -7.81 3.46
C LEU A 58 0.35 -8.29 4.72
N THR A 59 -0.39 -8.62 5.78
CA THR A 59 0.21 -9.06 7.04
C THR A 59 0.43 -10.57 7.10
N LYS A 60 -0.18 -11.36 6.19
CA LYS A 60 0.05 -12.80 6.10
C LYS A 60 1.24 -13.12 5.19
N ASN A 61 2.13 -13.98 5.68
CA ASN A 61 3.40 -14.34 5.04
C ASN A 61 3.30 -14.98 3.64
N SER A 62 2.10 -15.30 3.15
CA SER A 62 1.87 -15.99 1.87
C SER A 62 1.33 -15.09 0.74
N ALA A 63 1.28 -13.77 0.95
CA ALA A 63 0.56 -12.89 0.04
C ALA A 63 1.25 -12.62 -1.30
N TYR A 64 2.58 -12.49 -1.34
CA TYR A 64 3.28 -11.97 -2.53
C TYR A 64 3.94 -13.05 -3.39
N GLY A 65 3.21 -14.15 -3.62
CA GLY A 65 3.73 -15.33 -4.33
C GLY A 65 4.78 -16.10 -3.53
N LYS A 66 5.64 -16.86 -4.22
CA LYS A 66 6.70 -17.67 -3.58
C LYS A 66 7.87 -16.84 -3.04
N THR A 67 8.04 -15.61 -3.50
CA THR A 67 9.21 -14.76 -3.21
C THR A 67 8.91 -13.62 -2.25
N GLY A 68 7.63 -13.41 -1.94
CA GLY A 68 7.15 -12.42 -1.00
C GLY A 68 7.68 -12.60 0.40
N HIS A 69 8.22 -11.53 0.97
CA HIS A 69 8.71 -11.53 2.34
C HIS A 69 8.32 -10.25 3.07
N ARG A 70 7.68 -10.39 4.22
CA ARG A 70 7.45 -9.30 5.16
C ARG A 70 8.57 -9.30 6.19
N ASP A 71 9.39 -8.26 6.20
CA ASP A 71 10.51 -8.10 7.12
C ASP A 71 9.96 -7.67 8.50
N THR A 72 9.37 -8.63 9.23
CA THR A 72 8.64 -8.39 10.49
C THR A 72 9.48 -7.71 11.58
N HIS A 73 10.80 -7.95 11.57
CA HIS A 73 11.76 -7.33 12.48
C HIS A 73 11.99 -5.83 12.22
N LEU A 74 11.56 -5.32 11.05
CA LEU A 74 11.59 -3.90 10.71
C LEU A 74 10.26 -3.20 10.98
N GLN A 75 9.22 -3.93 11.42
CA GLN A 75 7.92 -3.33 11.72
C GLN A 75 8.08 -2.20 12.74
N MET A 76 7.48 -1.04 12.45
CA MET A 76 7.47 0.09 13.35
C MET A 76 6.06 0.27 13.90
N ASP A 77 5.89 0.04 15.20
CA ASP A 77 4.61 0.20 15.88
C ASP A 77 4.44 1.62 16.46
N ASN A 78 3.19 2.00 16.72
CA ASN A 78 2.81 3.30 17.30
C ASN A 78 3.30 4.52 16.50
N VAL A 79 3.39 4.38 15.18
CA VAL A 79 3.72 5.47 14.28
C VAL A 79 2.50 6.37 14.09
N GLU A 80 2.69 7.68 14.16
CA GLU A 80 1.65 8.67 13.88
C GLU A 80 1.91 9.32 12.52
N ILE A 81 0.98 9.13 11.57
CA ILE A 81 1.01 9.75 10.24
C ILE A 81 -0.34 10.43 10.03
N ARG A 82 -0.33 11.74 9.72
CA ARG A 82 -1.54 12.54 9.49
C ARG A 82 -2.61 12.35 10.59
N LYS A 83 -2.18 12.36 11.86
CA LYS A 83 -3.02 12.17 13.07
C LYS A 83 -3.64 10.78 13.22
N ARG A 84 -3.34 9.82 12.34
CA ARG A 84 -3.71 8.41 12.51
C ARG A 84 -2.56 7.67 13.20
N ARG A 85 -2.87 6.82 14.18
CA ARG A 85 -1.88 5.98 14.87
C ARG A 85 -1.96 4.54 14.38
N GLY A 86 -0.81 3.99 14.00
CA GLY A 86 -0.75 2.67 13.37
C GLY A 86 0.62 2.02 13.38
N SER A 87 0.78 1.01 12.52
CA SER A 87 2.03 0.29 12.32
C SER A 87 2.49 0.42 10.86
N LEU A 88 3.79 0.63 10.65
CA LEU A 88 4.41 0.51 9.32
C LEU A 88 4.94 -0.90 9.10
N HIS A 89 4.56 -1.49 7.98
CA HIS A 89 5.01 -2.80 7.52
C HIS A 89 5.95 -2.65 6.34
N PHE A 90 7.04 -3.42 6.35
CA PHE A 90 8.02 -3.48 5.29
C PHE A 90 7.94 -4.83 4.59
N ILE A 91 7.72 -4.77 3.28
CA ILE A 91 7.52 -5.94 2.44
C ILE A 91 8.46 -5.83 1.24
N ARG A 92 9.01 -6.95 0.80
CA ARG A 92 9.81 -7.05 -0.43
C ARG A 92 9.50 -8.31 -1.20
N PHE A 93 9.67 -8.23 -2.52
CA PHE A 93 9.54 -9.36 -3.43
C PHE A 93 10.42 -9.12 -4.66
N GLN A 94 10.67 -10.16 -5.46
CA GLN A 94 11.46 -10.01 -6.68
C GLN A 94 10.71 -9.14 -7.70
N THR A 95 11.41 -8.20 -8.35
CA THR A 95 10.79 -7.32 -9.36
C THR A 95 10.18 -8.12 -10.53
N THR A 96 10.70 -9.31 -10.81
CA THR A 96 10.12 -10.24 -11.80
C THR A 96 8.70 -10.69 -11.46
N ASP A 97 8.30 -10.62 -10.19
CA ASP A 97 6.94 -10.97 -9.72
C ASP A 97 5.97 -9.77 -9.70
N MET A 98 6.37 -8.60 -10.23
CA MET A 98 5.52 -7.39 -10.25
C MET A 98 4.16 -7.60 -10.89
N SER A 99 4.09 -8.24 -12.06
CA SER A 99 2.80 -8.46 -12.73
C SER A 99 1.88 -9.39 -11.93
N ASN A 100 2.44 -10.40 -11.23
CA ASN A 100 1.68 -11.26 -10.32
C ASN A 100 1.13 -10.46 -9.13
N PHE A 101 1.96 -9.58 -8.56
CA PHE A 101 1.54 -8.69 -7.48
C PHE A 101 0.37 -7.79 -7.91
N LEU A 102 0.46 -7.15 -9.08
CA LEU A 102 -0.59 -6.27 -9.60
C LEU A 102 -1.90 -7.04 -9.86
N LEU A 103 -1.82 -8.24 -10.42
CA LEU A 103 -2.99 -9.11 -10.63
C LEU A 103 -3.67 -9.46 -9.30
N LEU A 104 -2.89 -9.88 -8.30
CA LEU A 104 -3.43 -10.21 -6.98
C LEU A 104 -4.02 -8.98 -6.29
N ALA A 105 -3.38 -7.81 -6.40
CA ALA A 105 -3.90 -6.55 -5.87
C ALA A 105 -5.26 -6.22 -6.48
N LYS A 106 -5.41 -6.32 -7.81
CA LYS A 106 -6.69 -6.14 -8.52
C LYS A 106 -7.76 -7.14 -8.02
N GLN A 107 -7.42 -8.42 -7.87
CA GLN A 107 -8.34 -9.46 -7.35
C GLN A 107 -8.75 -9.28 -5.88
N LYS A 108 -7.98 -8.54 -5.07
CA LYS A 108 -8.26 -8.30 -3.65
C LYS A 108 -8.94 -6.96 -3.38
N GLY A 109 -9.39 -6.27 -4.43
CA GLY A 109 -10.09 -4.98 -4.31
C GLY A 109 -9.16 -3.82 -3.97
N MET A 110 -7.82 -3.97 -4.09
CA MET A 110 -6.92 -2.82 -3.88
C MET A 110 -7.17 -1.71 -4.89
N ALA A 111 -7.53 -2.07 -6.14
CA ALA A 111 -7.87 -1.11 -7.18
C ALA A 111 -9.18 -0.34 -6.90
N GLU A 112 -10.04 -0.84 -6.00
CA GLU A 112 -11.29 -0.18 -5.62
C GLU A 112 -11.08 0.91 -4.57
N LEU A 113 -10.03 0.80 -3.73
CA LEU A 113 -9.71 1.78 -2.68
C LEU A 113 -8.54 2.70 -3.01
N VAL A 114 -7.60 2.23 -3.83
CA VAL A 114 -6.37 2.96 -4.13
C VAL A 114 -6.45 3.51 -5.53
N THR A 115 -6.78 4.79 -5.63
CA THR A 115 -6.72 5.55 -6.88
C THR A 115 -5.30 5.96 -7.26
N THR A 116 -4.35 5.92 -6.31
CA THR A 116 -2.95 6.30 -6.57
C THR A 116 -1.99 5.55 -5.65
N VAL A 117 -1.01 4.84 -6.22
CA VAL A 117 0.16 4.32 -5.49
C VAL A 117 1.34 5.23 -5.77
N CYS A 118 1.92 5.82 -4.73
CA CYS A 118 3.19 6.54 -4.87
C CYS A 118 4.32 5.53 -5.11
N ALA A 119 4.91 5.55 -6.31
CA ALA A 119 5.99 4.65 -6.70
C ALA A 119 7.27 5.41 -7.08
N THR A 120 8.43 4.87 -6.72
CA THR A 120 9.77 5.32 -7.11
C THR A 120 10.60 4.17 -7.68
N GLY A 121 11.85 4.44 -8.05
CA GLY A 121 12.74 3.52 -8.74
C GLY A 121 12.48 3.47 -10.25
N GLY A 122 13.44 2.95 -11.02
CA GLY A 122 13.31 2.87 -12.49
C GLY A 122 12.12 2.02 -12.95
N GLY A 123 11.67 1.08 -12.10
CA GLY A 123 10.48 0.28 -12.36
C GLY A 123 9.17 1.06 -12.32
N ALA A 124 9.08 2.18 -11.60
CA ALA A 124 7.88 3.02 -11.59
C ALA A 124 7.51 3.50 -13.00
N PHE A 125 8.53 3.90 -13.78
CA PHE A 125 8.35 4.23 -15.19
C PHE A 125 8.14 2.99 -16.06
N LYS A 126 8.94 1.94 -15.85
CA LYS A 126 8.88 0.70 -16.66
C LYS A 126 7.52 0.02 -16.63
N PHE A 127 6.87 -0.03 -15.46
CA PHE A 127 5.61 -0.74 -15.23
C PHE A 127 4.39 0.19 -15.25
N GLU A 128 4.53 1.47 -15.59
CA GLU A 128 3.46 2.48 -15.50
C GLU A 128 2.14 2.03 -16.17
N ASN A 129 2.24 1.43 -17.37
CA ASN A 129 1.06 0.98 -18.12
C ASN A 129 0.35 -0.22 -17.47
N GLU A 130 1.04 -1.01 -16.65
CA GLU A 130 0.43 -2.15 -15.92
C GLU A 130 -0.33 -1.67 -14.66
N PHE A 131 -0.01 -0.47 -14.16
CA PHE A 131 -0.74 0.19 -13.06
C PHE A 131 -2.04 0.84 -13.50
N ARG A 132 -2.23 1.09 -14.80
CA ARG A 132 -3.45 1.67 -15.37
C ARG A 132 -4.60 0.66 -15.47
#